data_AF-V5GAL4-F1
#
_entry.id   AF-V5GAL4-F1
#
_cell.length_a   1.000
_cell.length_b   1.000
_cell.length_c   1.000
_cell.angle_alpha   90.00
_cell.angle_beta   90.00
_cell.angle_gamma   90.00
#
_symmetry.space_group_name_H-M   'P 1'
#
loop_
_entity.id
_entity.type
_entity.pdbx_description
1 polymer ?
#
loop_
_entity_poly.entity_id
_entity_poly.type
_entity_poly.pdbx_seq_one_letter_code
_entity_poly.pdbx_strand_id
1 'polypeptide(L)'
;SAPAVEYTKEFTVSVVIGKDVVPRIGLHQMETLRTDLINAIKRSVDPKWKTITCSVLCCGCSQPTSAVELSTGEQDVTEYMRSKENARHMGIHPSDSTIALTSHQPLFPPGRIVHIVRHHPTSGQQALNKKDPVYQALWASNIDFDEVLISPVMIQDHMPDRVLDALNKVREHISHTRK
;
A
#
# COMPACT_ATOMS: atom_id res chain seq x y z
N SER A 1 4.04 0.38 -20.37
CA SER A 1 5.36 1.00 -20.61
C SER A 1 5.25 2.51 -20.41
N ALA A 2 6.34 3.19 -20.04
CA ALA A 2 6.34 4.63 -19.78
C ALA A 2 5.81 5.52 -20.94
N PRO A 3 6.10 5.21 -22.23
CA PRO A 3 5.57 6.01 -23.34
C PRO A 3 4.04 5.95 -23.47
N ALA A 4 3.44 4.79 -23.20
CA ALA A 4 1.99 4.62 -23.25
C ALA A 4 1.29 5.44 -22.16
N VAL A 5 1.91 5.56 -20.98
CA VAL A 5 1.39 6.39 -19.89
C VAL A 5 1.32 7.84 -20.32
N GLU A 6 2.39 8.37 -20.92
CA GLU A 6 2.44 9.78 -21.33
C GLU A 6 1.35 10.09 -22.36
N TYR A 7 1.18 9.22 -23.35
CA TYR A 7 0.08 9.34 -24.32
C TYR A 7 -1.30 9.33 -23.65
N THR A 8 -1.53 8.43 -22.68
CA THR A 8 -2.84 8.32 -22.01
C THR A 8 -3.20 9.51 -21.12
N LYS A 9 -2.23 10.34 -20.69
CA LYS A 9 -2.49 11.53 -19.84
C LYS A 9 -3.36 12.58 -20.50
N GLU A 10 -3.37 12.61 -21.84
CA GLU A 10 -4.14 13.57 -22.62
C GLU A 10 -5.66 13.36 -22.48
N PHE A 11 -6.10 12.10 -22.37
CA PHE A 11 -7.53 11.74 -22.42
C PHE A 11 -8.03 10.90 -21.24
N THR A 12 -7.15 10.40 -20.37
CA THR A 12 -7.52 9.56 -19.23
C THR A 12 -7.18 10.23 -17.91
N VAL A 13 -8.12 10.17 -16.95
CA VAL A 13 -7.89 10.47 -15.54
C VAL A 13 -8.23 9.23 -14.73
N SER A 14 -7.25 8.72 -13.97
CA SER A 14 -7.44 7.60 -13.06
C SER A 14 -7.64 8.12 -11.64
N VAL A 15 -8.55 7.50 -10.89
CA VAL A 15 -8.82 7.82 -9.50
C VAL A 15 -8.31 6.66 -8.65
N VAL A 16 -7.50 6.96 -7.65
CA VAL A 16 -6.99 5.98 -6.68
C VAL A 16 -7.33 6.46 -5.28
N ILE A 17 -7.68 5.55 -4.37
CA ILE A 17 -8.11 5.91 -3.01
C ILE A 17 -7.21 5.20 -2.02
N GLY A 18 -6.76 5.95 -1.01
CA GLY A 18 -6.08 5.38 0.15
C GLY A 18 -5.01 4.36 -0.23
N LYS A 19 -5.22 3.11 0.21
CA LYS A 19 -4.30 1.98 0.03
C LYS A 19 -4.79 0.98 -1.03
N ASP A 20 -5.55 1.43 -2.02
CA ASP A 20 -6.05 0.59 -3.12
C ASP A 20 -4.94 -0.29 -3.71
N VAL A 21 -5.20 -1.60 -3.70
CA VAL A 21 -4.26 -2.63 -4.17
C VAL A 21 -4.16 -2.71 -5.69
N VAL A 22 -5.23 -2.40 -6.43
CA VAL A 22 -5.33 -2.72 -7.86
C VAL A 22 -4.27 -2.01 -8.70
N PRO A 23 -3.96 -0.72 -8.51
CA PRO A 23 -2.87 -0.08 -9.23
C PRO A 23 -1.48 -0.58 -8.80
N ARG A 24 -1.38 -1.39 -7.73
CA ARG A 24 -0.12 -1.78 -7.07
C ARG A 24 0.27 -3.25 -7.29
N ILE A 25 -0.57 -4.09 -7.91
CA ILE A 25 -0.33 -5.55 -8.09
C ILE A 25 0.28 -5.94 -9.43
N GLY A 26 1.13 -5.09 -10.01
CA GLY A 26 1.92 -5.51 -11.17
C GLY A 26 2.89 -6.64 -10.82
N LEU A 27 3.31 -7.42 -11.82
CA LEU A 27 4.21 -8.56 -11.62
C LEU A 27 5.52 -8.16 -10.90
N HIS A 28 6.08 -7.01 -11.26
CA HIS A 28 7.25 -6.44 -10.60
C HIS A 28 7.02 -6.18 -9.10
N GLN A 29 5.88 -5.56 -8.77
CA GLN A 29 5.49 -5.27 -7.40
C GLN A 29 5.22 -6.55 -6.60
N MET A 30 4.62 -7.57 -7.22
CA MET A 30 4.34 -8.86 -6.59
C MET A 30 5.61 -9.64 -6.26
N GLU A 31 6.66 -9.58 -7.09
CA GLU A 31 7.94 -10.22 -6.79
C GLU A 31 8.66 -9.54 -5.61
N THR A 32 8.59 -8.21 -5.56
CA THR A 32 9.07 -7.45 -4.40
C THR A 32 8.31 -7.85 -3.14
N LEU A 33 6.98 -7.90 -3.21
CA LEU A 33 6.13 -8.31 -2.09
C LEU A 33 6.42 -9.74 -1.63
N ARG A 34 6.65 -10.67 -2.56
CA ARG A 34 7.05 -12.06 -2.25
C ARG A 34 8.33 -12.06 -1.44
N THR A 35 9.33 -11.29 -1.87
CA THR A 35 10.62 -11.21 -1.18
C THR A 35 10.47 -10.59 0.21
N ASP A 36 9.68 -9.52 0.34
CA ASP A 36 9.35 -8.90 1.62
C ASP A 36 8.68 -9.88 2.58
N LEU A 37 7.70 -10.64 2.08
CA LEU A 37 6.98 -11.64 2.87
C LEU A 37 7.92 -12.78 3.34
N ILE A 38 8.80 -13.27 2.47
CA ILE A 38 9.79 -14.30 2.82
C ILE A 38 10.74 -13.77 3.89
N ASN A 39 11.21 -12.53 3.75
CA ASN A 39 12.10 -11.91 4.73
C ASN A 39 11.41 -11.71 6.09
N ALA A 40 10.16 -11.27 6.09
CA ALA A 40 9.36 -11.15 7.31
C ALA A 40 9.15 -12.52 8.00
N ILE A 41 8.88 -13.58 7.23
CA ILE A 41 8.72 -14.94 7.77
C ILE A 41 10.04 -15.44 8.37
N LYS A 42 11.19 -15.21 7.71
CA LYS A 42 12.50 -15.64 8.21
C LYS A 42 12.89 -14.99 9.53
N ARG A 43 12.46 -13.73 9.74
CA ARG A 43 12.72 -12.97 10.98
C ARG A 43 11.67 -13.19 12.07
N SER A 44 10.55 -13.82 11.74
CA SER A 44 9.49 -14.11 12.71
C SER A 44 9.99 -15.09 13.76
N VAL A 45 10.03 -14.64 15.02
CA VAL A 45 10.35 -15.48 16.19
C VAL A 45 9.11 -16.22 16.71
N ASP A 46 7.92 -15.80 16.28
CA ASP A 46 6.67 -16.47 16.64
C ASP A 46 6.47 -17.77 15.84
N PRO A 47 5.97 -18.84 16.49
CA PRO A 47 5.62 -20.07 15.78
C PRO A 47 4.45 -19.83 14.82
N LYS A 48 4.47 -20.49 13.66
CA LYS A 48 3.48 -20.32 12.56
C LYS A 48 2.01 -20.29 13.03
N TRP A 49 1.63 -21.16 13.96
CA TRP A 49 0.26 -21.22 14.47
C TRP A 49 -0.13 -19.94 15.22
N LYS A 50 0.77 -19.34 16.01
CA LYS A 50 0.50 -18.11 16.77
C LYS A 50 0.25 -16.94 15.82
N THR A 51 1.04 -16.84 14.75
CA THR A 51 0.86 -15.84 13.69
C THR A 51 -0.47 -16.01 12.96
N ILE A 52 -0.86 -17.24 12.60
CA ILE A 52 -2.12 -17.53 11.89
C ILE A 52 -3.34 -17.32 12.80
N THR A 53 -3.30 -17.81 14.04
CA THR A 53 -4.43 -17.70 14.96
C THR A 53 -4.71 -16.23 15.33
N CYS A 54 -3.66 -15.42 15.50
CA CYS A 54 -3.79 -14.00 15.79
C CYS A 54 -4.40 -13.19 14.62
N SER A 55 -4.20 -13.61 13.36
CA SER A 55 -4.77 -12.90 12.20
C SER A 55 -6.24 -13.21 11.96
N VAL A 56 -6.72 -14.39 12.37
CA VAL A 56 -8.12 -14.83 12.20
C VAL A 56 -9.01 -14.30 13.33
N LEU A 57 -8.48 -14.17 14.55
CA LEU A 57 -9.21 -13.68 15.72
C LEU A 57 -9.00 -12.17 15.88
N CYS A 58 -9.67 -11.38 15.03
CA CYS A 58 -9.42 -9.95 14.83
C CYS A 58 -9.67 -9.03 16.06
N CYS A 59 -10.08 -9.50 17.24
CA CYS A 59 -10.22 -8.66 18.43
C CYS A 59 -9.94 -9.49 19.69
N GLY A 60 -8.76 -9.31 20.31
CA GLY A 60 -8.46 -9.86 21.65
C GLY A 60 -7.11 -10.57 21.82
N CYS A 61 -6.39 -10.87 20.75
CA CYS A 61 -5.05 -11.45 20.85
C CYS A 61 -3.98 -10.36 20.99
N SER A 62 -3.06 -10.54 21.95
CA SER A 62 -1.81 -9.77 22.01
C SER A 62 -1.09 -9.85 20.67
N GLN A 63 -0.65 -8.70 20.13
CA GLN A 63 0.12 -8.67 18.89
C GLN A 63 1.28 -9.68 18.94
N PRO A 64 1.62 -10.34 17.82
CA PRO A 64 2.76 -11.25 17.77
C PRO A 64 4.03 -10.53 18.26
N THR A 65 4.88 -11.23 19.01
CA THR A 65 6.12 -10.66 19.56
C THR A 65 6.99 -10.10 18.44
N SER A 66 7.07 -10.81 17.32
CA SER A 66 7.80 -10.40 16.12
C SER A 66 7.28 -9.08 15.53
N ALA A 67 5.97 -8.83 15.59
CA ALA A 67 5.37 -7.60 15.06
C ALA A 67 5.65 -6.39 15.96
N VAL A 68 5.70 -6.62 17.28
CA VAL A 68 6.06 -5.58 18.25
C VAL A 68 7.54 -5.23 18.13
N GLU A 69 8.43 -6.22 18.11
CA GLU A 69 9.88 -6.02 18.00
C GLU A 69 10.26 -5.27 16.72
N LEU A 70 9.67 -5.65 15.57
CA LEU A 70 9.86 -4.98 14.28
C LEU A 70 9.41 -3.50 14.30
N SER A 71 8.40 -3.16 15.12
CA SER A 71 7.88 -1.78 15.22
C SER A 71 8.73 -0.87 16.12
N THR A 72 9.56 -1.44 16.99
CA THR A 72 10.32 -0.71 18.02
C THR A 72 11.82 -0.55 17.74
N GLY A 73 12.39 -1.33 16.81
CA GLY A 73 13.83 -1.31 16.53
C GLY A 73 14.22 -0.44 15.33
N GLU A 74 14.65 0.81 15.55
CA GLU A 74 15.11 1.72 14.48
C GLU A 74 16.29 1.17 13.65
N GLN A 75 17.17 0.37 14.27
CA GLN A 75 18.32 -0.28 13.59
C GLN A 75 17.87 -1.41 12.65
N ASP A 76 16.86 -2.21 13.03
CA ASP A 76 16.32 -3.31 12.22
C ASP A 76 15.55 -2.79 10.99
N VAL A 77 14.87 -1.64 11.12
CA VAL A 77 14.19 -0.98 9.99
C VAL A 77 15.19 -0.53 8.92
N THR A 78 16.34 0.03 9.30
CA THR A 78 17.34 0.51 8.34
C THR A 78 18.01 -0.64 7.59
N GLU A 79 18.35 -1.72 8.30
CA GLU A 79 18.90 -2.94 7.70
C GLU A 79 17.88 -3.65 6.81
N TYR A 80 16.61 -3.70 7.22
CA TYR A 80 15.50 -4.17 6.40
C TYR A 80 15.37 -3.38 5.10
N MET A 81 15.35 -2.05 5.17
CA MET A 81 15.25 -1.19 3.98
C MET A 81 16.44 -1.39 3.03
N ARG A 82 17.64 -1.57 3.56
CA ARG A 82 18.84 -1.90 2.75
C ARG A 82 18.75 -3.28 2.11
N SER A 83 18.28 -4.28 2.85
CA SER A 83 18.07 -5.64 2.32
C SER A 83 16.96 -5.67 1.26
N LYS A 84 15.92 -4.87 1.43
CA LYS A 84 14.82 -4.69 0.47
C LYS A 84 15.32 -4.05 -0.82
N GLU A 85 16.12 -2.99 -0.73
CA GLU A 85 16.73 -2.33 -1.88
C GLU A 85 17.69 -3.25 -2.65
N ASN A 86 18.52 -4.01 -1.92
CA ASN A 86 19.40 -5.01 -2.53
C ASN A 86 18.61 -6.12 -3.25
N ALA A 87 17.52 -6.60 -2.66
CA ALA A 87 16.67 -7.61 -3.29
C ALA A 87 16.03 -7.10 -4.60
N ARG A 88 15.64 -5.83 -4.64
CA ARG A 88 15.13 -5.16 -5.86
C ARG A 88 16.18 -5.05 -6.95
N HIS A 89 17.42 -4.73 -6.57
CA HIS A 89 18.53 -4.58 -7.51
C HIS A 89 19.13 -5.92 -7.98
N MET A 90 19.04 -6.97 -7.18
CA MET A 90 19.70 -8.25 -7.48
C MET A 90 18.91 -9.16 -8.43
N GLY A 91 17.65 -8.85 -8.75
CA GLY A 91 16.86 -9.39 -9.89
C GLY A 91 16.82 -10.91 -10.13
N ILE A 92 17.49 -11.72 -9.32
CA ILE A 92 17.86 -13.11 -9.60
C ILE A 92 18.16 -13.75 -8.24
N HIS A 93 17.24 -14.54 -7.72
CA HIS A 93 17.60 -15.53 -6.71
C HIS A 93 18.35 -16.67 -7.44
N PRO A 94 19.62 -16.96 -7.13
CA PRO A 94 20.45 -17.91 -7.89
C PRO A 94 20.01 -19.38 -7.82
N SER A 95 18.85 -19.70 -7.24
CA SER A 95 18.33 -21.07 -7.13
C SER A 95 16.88 -21.29 -7.57
N ASP A 96 16.19 -20.29 -8.15
CA ASP A 96 14.83 -20.48 -8.72
C ASP A 96 14.92 -20.77 -10.23
N SER A 97 15.42 -21.96 -10.60
CA SER A 97 15.48 -22.44 -12.00
C SER A 97 14.15 -23.01 -12.53
N THR A 98 13.06 -22.90 -11.77
CA THR A 98 11.74 -23.48 -12.12
C THR A 98 10.66 -22.46 -12.48
N ILE A 99 10.91 -21.16 -12.36
CA ILE A 99 9.98 -20.13 -12.82
C ILE A 99 10.76 -19.09 -13.60
N ALA A 100 10.52 -19.02 -14.90
CA ALA A 100 10.97 -17.94 -15.77
C ALA A 100 10.25 -16.61 -15.41
N LEU A 101 10.49 -16.08 -14.20
CA LEU A 101 10.11 -14.74 -13.73
C LEU A 101 11.08 -13.70 -14.30
N THR A 102 11.21 -13.72 -15.62
CA THR A 102 12.07 -12.82 -16.37
C THR A 102 11.65 -11.37 -16.10
N SER A 103 12.48 -10.56 -15.45
CA SER A 103 12.62 -9.11 -15.69
C SER A 103 11.30 -8.39 -16.05
N HIS A 104 10.27 -8.52 -15.22
CA HIS A 104 8.98 -7.92 -15.54
C HIS A 104 9.12 -6.40 -15.44
N GLN A 105 8.98 -5.71 -16.57
CA GLN A 105 8.97 -4.25 -16.60
C GLN A 105 7.87 -3.73 -15.67
N PRO A 106 8.14 -2.65 -14.92
CA PRO A 106 7.12 -2.04 -14.08
C PRO A 106 5.92 -1.60 -14.93
N LEU A 107 4.73 -1.90 -14.42
CA LEU A 107 3.48 -1.39 -14.97
C LEU A 107 3.11 -0.11 -14.22
N PHE A 108 2.52 0.81 -14.96
CA PHE A 108 2.14 2.12 -14.48
C PHE A 108 0.65 2.32 -14.75
N PRO A 109 -0.14 2.87 -13.81
CA PRO A 109 -1.52 3.22 -14.08
C PRO A 109 -1.60 4.24 -15.23
N PRO A 110 -2.60 4.14 -16.12
CA PRO A 110 -2.74 5.07 -17.24
C PRO A 110 -3.20 6.46 -16.77
N GLY A 111 -3.04 7.45 -17.64
CA GLY A 111 -3.64 8.76 -17.44
C GLY A 111 -2.98 9.62 -16.37
N ARG A 112 -3.63 10.75 -16.07
CA ARG A 112 -3.31 11.59 -14.90
C ARG A 112 -3.99 11.00 -13.67
N ILE A 113 -3.30 10.95 -12.54
CA ILE A 113 -3.83 10.25 -11.35
C ILE A 113 -4.27 11.25 -10.29
N VAL A 114 -5.52 11.14 -9.87
CA VAL A 114 -6.03 11.77 -8.67
C VAL A 114 -6.01 10.75 -7.54
N HIS A 115 -5.12 10.94 -6.56
CA HIS A 115 -5.05 10.12 -5.36
C HIS A 115 -5.82 10.79 -4.22
N ILE A 116 -6.85 10.12 -3.73
CA ILE A 116 -7.67 10.60 -2.62
C ILE A 116 -7.14 10.00 -1.32
N VAL A 117 -6.62 10.86 -0.45
CA VAL A 117 -6.03 10.49 0.85
C VAL A 117 -7.00 10.84 1.99
N ARG A 118 -7.04 9.99 3.01
CA ARG A 118 -7.85 10.19 4.22
C ARG A 118 -6.96 10.75 5.33
N HIS A 119 -7.18 12.02 5.70
CA HIS A 119 -6.54 12.62 6.86
C HIS A 119 -7.41 12.41 8.09
N HIS A 120 -6.89 11.65 9.06
CA HIS A 120 -7.51 11.54 10.37
C HIS A 120 -6.93 12.67 11.23
N PRO A 121 -7.74 13.63 11.71
CA PRO A 121 -7.22 14.69 12.58
C PRO A 121 -6.63 14.05 13.85
N THR A 122 -5.32 14.19 14.02
CA THR A 122 -4.57 13.63 15.15
C THR A 122 -5.09 14.25 16.44
N SER A 123 -5.80 13.48 17.24
CA SER A 123 -6.45 13.99 18.45
C SER A 123 -5.57 13.77 19.67
N GLY A 124 -4.87 14.81 20.10
CA GLY A 124 -4.51 14.98 21.52
C GLY A 124 -5.71 15.39 22.39
N GLN A 125 -6.85 15.75 21.79
CA GLN A 125 -8.08 16.14 22.50
C GLN A 125 -9.31 15.86 21.64
N GLN A 126 -9.77 14.62 21.52
CA GLN A 126 -11.13 14.29 21.05
C GLN A 126 -11.41 12.78 21.16
N ALA A 127 -11.52 12.28 22.39
CA ALA A 127 -12.08 10.95 22.64
C ALA A 127 -13.63 10.92 22.56
N LEU A 128 -14.29 12.07 22.37
CA LEU A 128 -15.77 12.17 22.46
C LEU A 128 -16.48 12.55 21.16
N ASN A 129 -15.77 13.09 20.14
CA ASN A 129 -16.36 13.39 18.84
C ASN A 129 -15.53 12.70 17.75
N LYS A 130 -15.96 11.51 17.31
CA LYS A 130 -15.43 10.87 16.10
C LYS A 130 -15.80 11.74 14.90
N LYS A 131 -14.99 12.74 14.57
CA LYS A 131 -15.13 13.47 13.31
C LYS A 131 -14.81 12.52 12.17
N ASP A 132 -15.63 12.55 11.13
CA ASP A 132 -15.35 11.82 9.90
C ASP A 132 -13.97 12.20 9.34
N PRO A 133 -13.23 11.23 8.78
CA PRO A 133 -11.93 11.52 8.18
C PRO A 133 -12.09 12.55 7.06
N VAL A 134 -11.16 13.50 6.99
CA VAL A 134 -11.15 14.52 5.94
C VAL A 134 -10.54 13.89 4.68
N TYR A 135 -11.23 14.01 3.54
CA TYR A 135 -10.76 13.48 2.27
C TYR A 135 -10.11 14.61 1.46
N GLN A 136 -8.88 14.39 1.03
CA GLN A 136 -8.12 15.32 0.21
C GLN A 136 -7.73 14.65 -1.10
N ALA A 137 -8.02 15.31 -2.22
CA ALA A 137 -7.57 14.87 -3.54
C ALA A 137 -6.24 15.55 -3.89
N LEU A 138 -5.25 14.74 -4.26
CA LEU A 138 -3.91 15.17 -4.66
C LEU A 138 -3.62 14.60 -6.05
N TRP A 139 -2.85 15.34 -6.86
CA TRP A 139 -2.29 14.77 -8.08
C TRP A 139 -1.11 13.87 -7.70
N ALA A 140 -1.14 12.62 -8.16
CA ALA A 140 -0.09 11.64 -7.93
C ALA A 140 0.66 11.33 -9.22
N SER A 141 1.92 10.92 -9.08
CA SER A 141 2.73 10.43 -10.18
C SER A 141 2.41 8.97 -10.49
N ASN A 142 2.56 8.57 -11.75
CA ASN A 142 2.32 7.18 -12.17
C ASN A 142 3.34 6.19 -11.55
N ILE A 143 4.45 6.69 -11.00
CA ILE A 143 5.46 5.88 -10.30
C ILE A 143 5.16 5.68 -8.80
N ASP A 144 4.18 6.40 -8.22
CA ASP A 144 3.87 6.33 -6.77
C ASP A 144 3.12 5.04 -6.34
N PHE A 145 2.92 4.13 -7.30
CA PHE A 145 2.13 2.90 -7.17
C PHE A 145 2.95 1.62 -7.43
N ASP A 146 4.27 1.69 -7.23
CA ASP A 146 5.24 0.60 -7.41
C ASP A 146 5.39 -0.30 -6.17
N GLU A 147 4.72 0.01 -5.06
CA GLU A 147 4.70 -0.83 -3.85
C GLU A 147 3.28 -1.25 -3.45
N VAL A 148 3.12 -2.53 -3.10
CA VAL A 148 1.89 -3.06 -2.50
C VAL A 148 1.82 -2.68 -1.02
N LEU A 149 0.78 -1.93 -0.66
CA LEU A 149 0.54 -1.52 0.73
C LEU A 149 -0.38 -2.54 1.41
N ILE A 150 0.18 -3.37 2.28
CA ILE A 150 -0.61 -4.38 3.01
C ILE A 150 -1.50 -3.71 4.06
N SER A 151 -2.81 -3.79 3.86
CA SER A 151 -3.79 -3.25 4.79
C SER A 151 -5.16 -3.92 4.64
N PRO A 152 -5.93 -4.13 5.71
CA PRO A 152 -7.27 -4.74 5.60
C PRO A 152 -8.23 -3.99 4.67
N VAL A 153 -8.04 -2.68 4.49
CA VAL A 153 -8.90 -1.84 3.65
C VAL A 153 -8.46 -1.78 2.19
N MET A 154 -7.33 -2.38 1.81
CA MET A 154 -6.74 -2.24 0.46
C MET A 154 -7.67 -2.71 -0.67
N ILE A 155 -8.49 -3.74 -0.41
CA ILE A 155 -9.51 -4.23 -1.35
C ILE A 155 -10.75 -3.34 -1.33
N GLN A 156 -11.15 -2.91 -0.13
CA GLN A 156 -12.32 -2.06 0.05
C GLN A 156 -12.12 -0.71 -0.63
N ASP A 157 -10.91 -0.14 -0.56
CA ASP A 157 -10.57 1.14 -1.18
C ASP A 157 -10.74 1.14 -2.71
N HIS A 158 -10.78 -0.04 -3.36
CA HIS A 158 -11.08 -0.20 -4.78
C HIS A 158 -12.57 -0.33 -5.09
N MET A 159 -13.42 -0.61 -4.09
CA MET A 159 -14.82 -0.91 -4.32
C MET A 159 -15.57 0.35 -4.80
N PRO A 160 -16.49 0.21 -5.78
CA PRO A 160 -17.11 1.37 -6.43
C PRO A 160 -17.94 2.23 -5.47
N ASP A 161 -18.53 1.64 -4.42
CA ASP A 161 -19.22 2.37 -3.36
C ASP A 161 -18.27 3.26 -2.56
N ARG A 162 -17.08 2.73 -2.21
CA ARG A 162 -16.03 3.53 -1.54
C ARG A 162 -15.50 4.62 -2.45
N VAL A 163 -15.40 4.36 -3.75
CA VAL A 163 -14.98 5.36 -4.73
C VAL A 163 -15.95 6.51 -4.82
N LEU A 164 -17.23 6.22 -4.95
CA LEU A 164 -18.27 7.22 -5.00
C LEU A 164 -18.36 8.04 -3.70
N ASP A 165 -18.29 7.38 -2.54
CA ASP A 165 -18.29 8.05 -1.23
C ASP A 165 -17.10 9.02 -1.10
N ALA A 166 -15.89 8.58 -1.45
CA ALA A 166 -14.69 9.42 -1.40
C ALA A 166 -14.80 10.65 -2.32
N LEU A 167 -15.31 10.48 -3.55
CA LEU A 167 -15.50 11.58 -4.48
C LEU A 167 -16.54 12.59 -3.99
N ASN A 168 -17.65 12.12 -3.41
CA ASN A 168 -18.67 12.99 -2.83
C ASN A 168 -18.11 13.80 -1.66
N LYS A 169 -17.34 13.18 -0.76
CA LYS A 169 -16.70 13.87 0.36
C LYS A 169 -15.68 14.92 -0.09
N VAL A 170 -14.88 14.62 -1.11
CA VAL A 170 -13.97 15.60 -1.72
C VAL A 170 -14.75 16.78 -2.31
N ARG A 171 -15.83 16.52 -3.05
CA ARG A 171 -16.69 17.57 -3.63
C ARG A 171 -17.27 18.47 -2.55
N GLU A 172 -17.81 17.88 -1.49
CA GLU A 172 -18.37 18.61 -0.35
C GLU A 172 -17.30 19.46 0.34
N HIS A 173 -16.11 18.91 0.60
CA HIS A 173 -15.00 19.66 1.18
C HIS A 173 -14.62 20.88 0.32
N ILE A 174 -14.43 20.69 -1.00
CA ILE A 174 -14.13 21.80 -1.93
C ILE A 174 -15.21 22.87 -1.92
N SER A 175 -16.50 22.48 -1.84
CA SER A 175 -17.61 23.43 -1.81
C SER A 175 -17.63 24.30 -0.54
N HIS A 176 -17.15 23.77 0.58
CA HIS A 176 -17.05 24.50 1.84
C HIS A 176 -15.83 25.43 1.88
N THR A 177 -14.69 25.03 1.30
CA THR A 177 -13.46 25.86 1.27
C THR A 177 -13.55 27.06 0.33
N ARG A 178 -14.45 27.05 -0.66
CA ARG A 178 -14.62 28.16 -1.63
C ARG A 178 -15.63 29.23 -1.20
N LYS A 179 -16.30 29.07 -0.05
CA LYS A 179 -17.14 30.10 0.56
C LYS A 179 -16.33 30.91 1.56
#